data_AF-A0A397VRR2-F1
#
_entry.id   AF-A0A397VRR2-F1
#
_cell.length_a   1.000
_cell.length_b   1.000
_cell.length_c   1.000
_cell.angle_alpha   90.00
_cell.angle_beta   90.00
_cell.angle_gamma   90.00
#
_symmetry.space_group_name_H-M   'P 1'
#
loop_
_entity.id
_entity.type
_entity.pdbx_description
1 polymer ?
#
loop_
_entity_poly.entity_id
_entity_poly.type
_entity_poly.pdbx_seq_one_letter_code
_entity_poly.pdbx_strand_id
1 'polypeptide(L)'
;MPLLKTIPNVLSTSVNRVIKGKPRPTWNYKFHIGFNLFKSMLTETFDRPIEEVQLISNSTKISPPPDISIKENFELSDNYRAIAQIHLEKFLDKYDDVLDSKWKDTNGQELIGEWVYYNNLPKKHPIVLLLHGGYFCMGGTKMIRSFAIEIAKFCKAKVFGVDYRLSPQHQFPAALCDVIAAYLYLISPGEDAGFEPIDPKRIVIMGESAGGGLAMAMTLFLRDAGLPLPCGIVGWSPWVDLTHSMPSSLDPNLIGLDLLCPMTMYRPKPKVSSPAWVQYQEDSQKLADQIKEKKPSIIGDESFQRDEQIQIYCNNEALAIPYVSPLLAESLGNMPPMLLQVGEVERIHDEVVLFGHKATQPHKFRVPQYSTSNFDESPFQKPTSVILEVYDDMPHGWQRFPSAEQAQISFHRTCNFIKYVSLVENDLSTEKSLFKGIRINCKGEERPLEQYDLEVLNWDKVGIVPDITDHTNTKFDI
;
A
#
# COMPACT_ATOMS: atom_id res chain seq x y z
N MET A 1 7.23 -2.40 -34.15
CA MET A 1 6.71 -1.07 -33.75
C MET A 1 7.00 -0.69 -32.29
N PRO A 2 6.88 -1.57 -31.26
CA PRO A 2 7.16 -1.20 -29.86
C PRO A 2 8.63 -0.84 -29.58
N LEU A 3 9.59 -1.59 -30.14
CA LEU A 3 11.02 -1.33 -29.95
C LEU A 3 11.43 0.09 -30.38
N LEU A 4 10.89 0.58 -31.51
CA LEU A 4 11.19 1.92 -32.06
C LEU A 4 10.77 3.04 -31.10
N LYS A 5 9.70 2.87 -30.31
CA LYS A 5 9.25 3.86 -29.32
C LYS A 5 10.18 3.96 -28.11
N THR A 6 10.89 2.88 -27.77
CA THR A 6 11.79 2.83 -26.60
C THR A 6 13.21 3.31 -26.87
N ILE A 7 13.62 3.36 -28.15
CA ILE A 7 14.98 3.78 -28.57
C ILE A 7 15.35 5.18 -28.04
N PRO A 8 14.49 6.21 -28.12
CA PRO A 8 14.80 7.54 -27.57
C PRO A 8 15.11 7.52 -26.07
N ASN A 9 14.34 6.76 -25.27
CA ASN A 9 14.54 6.66 -23.82
C ASN A 9 15.84 5.93 -23.47
N VAL A 10 16.16 4.84 -24.18
CA VAL A 10 17.42 4.12 -24.01
C VAL A 10 18.61 4.99 -24.37
N LEU A 11 18.55 5.69 -25.51
CA LEU A 11 19.61 6.60 -25.97
C LEU A 11 19.78 7.78 -24.99
N SER A 12 18.68 8.44 -24.62
CA SER A 12 18.70 9.56 -23.67
C SER A 12 19.29 9.15 -22.32
N THR A 13 18.87 8.01 -21.78
CA THR A 13 19.40 7.47 -20.52
C THR A 13 20.90 7.15 -20.63
N SER A 14 21.34 6.59 -21.75
CA SER A 14 22.75 6.27 -22.00
C SER A 14 23.60 7.53 -22.08
N VAL A 15 23.16 8.52 -22.85
CA VAL A 15 23.84 9.83 -23.00
C VAL A 15 23.90 10.54 -21.65
N ASN A 16 22.79 10.63 -20.92
CA ASN A 16 22.74 11.25 -19.60
C ASN A 16 23.70 10.56 -18.61
N ARG A 17 23.82 9.23 -18.66
CA ARG A 17 24.75 8.50 -17.78
C ARG A 17 26.22 8.76 -18.13
N VAL A 18 26.54 8.99 -19.40
CA VAL A 18 27.90 9.38 -19.83
C VAL A 18 28.23 10.79 -19.36
N ILE A 19 27.27 11.73 -19.47
CA ILE A 19 27.48 13.14 -19.13
C ILE A 19 27.46 13.38 -17.62
N LYS A 20 26.47 12.82 -16.91
CA LYS A 20 26.16 13.12 -15.50
C LYS A 20 26.58 12.00 -14.54
N GLY A 21 27.01 10.85 -15.04
CA GLY A 21 27.31 9.67 -14.21
C GLY A 21 26.06 8.89 -13.80
N LYS A 22 26.19 8.02 -12.80
CA LYS A 22 25.06 7.25 -12.28
C LYS A 22 24.19 8.17 -11.40
N PRO A 23 22.84 8.05 -11.43
CA PRO A 23 21.98 8.79 -10.49
C PRO A 23 22.27 8.45 -9.02
N ARG A 24 22.61 7.18 -8.78
CA ARG A 24 22.99 6.63 -7.49
C ARG A 24 24.05 5.54 -7.62
N PRO A 25 24.88 5.30 -6.58
CA PRO A 25 25.96 4.31 -6.62
C PRO A 25 25.53 2.90 -7.05
N THR A 26 24.42 2.41 -6.49
CA THR A 26 23.94 1.04 -6.74
C THR A 26 23.17 0.88 -8.06
N TRP A 27 22.83 1.99 -8.74
CA TRP A 27 22.09 1.94 -10.00
C TRP A 27 22.97 1.50 -11.16
N ASN A 28 23.04 0.18 -11.38
CA ASN A 28 23.67 -0.40 -12.55
C ASN A 28 22.94 0.03 -13.85
N TYR A 29 23.57 -0.22 -14.99
CA TYR A 29 23.03 0.26 -16.28
C TYR A 29 21.67 -0.36 -16.62
N LYS A 30 21.49 -1.67 -16.37
CA LYS A 30 20.23 -2.38 -16.66
C LYS A 30 19.08 -1.84 -15.80
N PHE A 31 19.34 -1.64 -14.51
CA PHE A 31 18.37 -1.08 -13.60
C PHE A 31 17.96 0.34 -14.00
N HIS A 32 18.93 1.23 -14.28
CA HIS A 32 18.64 2.61 -14.67
C HIS A 32 17.80 2.69 -15.97
N ILE A 33 18.10 1.86 -16.97
CA ILE A 33 17.31 1.78 -18.20
C ILE A 33 15.90 1.26 -17.91
N GLY A 34 15.80 0.16 -17.15
CA GLY A 34 14.51 -0.42 -16.77
C GLY A 34 13.63 0.59 -16.02
N PHE A 35 14.21 1.30 -15.05
CA PHE A 35 13.55 2.35 -14.28
C PHE A 35 13.00 3.45 -15.20
N ASN A 36 13.80 4.03 -16.09
CA ASN A 36 13.34 5.11 -16.98
C ASN A 36 12.29 4.64 -17.99
N LEU A 37 12.41 3.42 -18.51
CA LEU A 37 11.38 2.83 -19.38
C LEU A 37 10.05 2.65 -18.64
N PHE A 38 10.11 2.15 -17.40
CA PHE A 38 8.92 1.96 -16.58
C PHE A 38 8.29 3.29 -16.18
N LYS A 39 9.10 4.28 -15.78
CA LYS A 39 8.65 5.64 -15.48
C LYS A 39 7.96 6.29 -16.68
N SER A 40 8.55 6.19 -17.88
CA SER A 40 7.92 6.67 -19.12
C SER A 40 6.59 5.97 -19.40
N MET A 41 6.53 4.65 -19.22
CA MET A 41 5.31 3.88 -19.41
C MET A 41 4.21 4.28 -18.43
N LEU A 42 4.55 4.51 -17.15
CA LEU A 42 3.62 5.01 -16.15
C LEU A 42 3.08 6.39 -16.54
N THR A 43 3.95 7.33 -16.93
CA THR A 43 3.52 8.66 -17.40
C THR A 43 2.57 8.56 -18.60
N GLU A 44 2.90 7.75 -19.60
CA GLU A 44 2.01 7.52 -20.75
C GLU A 44 0.67 6.85 -20.36
N THR A 45 0.66 6.05 -19.31
CA THR A 45 -0.54 5.40 -18.80
C THR A 45 -1.44 6.41 -18.10
N PHE A 46 -0.90 7.25 -17.22
CA PHE A 46 -1.65 8.31 -16.54
C PHE A 46 -2.19 9.40 -17.48
N ASP A 47 -1.71 9.46 -18.72
CA ASP A 47 -2.21 10.36 -19.75
C ASP A 47 -3.48 9.81 -20.46
N ARG A 48 -4.05 8.70 -19.98
CA ARG A 48 -5.27 8.07 -20.51
C ARG A 48 -6.48 8.28 -19.57
N PRO A 49 -7.72 8.10 -20.07
CA PRO A 49 -8.91 8.00 -19.22
C PRO A 49 -8.76 6.95 -18.11
N ILE A 50 -9.29 7.20 -16.91
CA ILE A 50 -9.07 6.34 -15.74
C ILE A 50 -9.57 4.91 -15.94
N GLU A 51 -10.68 4.73 -16.65
CA GLU A 51 -11.24 3.41 -17.00
C GLU A 51 -10.26 2.63 -17.89
N GLU A 52 -9.56 3.30 -18.80
CA GLU A 52 -8.55 2.66 -19.64
C GLU A 52 -7.30 2.31 -18.82
N VAL A 53 -6.89 3.18 -17.90
CA VAL A 53 -5.79 2.89 -16.96
C VAL A 53 -6.09 1.63 -16.14
N GLN A 54 -7.29 1.54 -15.56
CA GLN A 54 -7.75 0.39 -14.79
C GLN A 54 -7.71 -0.89 -15.65
N LEU A 55 -8.29 -0.85 -16.86
CA LEU A 55 -8.27 -1.98 -17.79
C LEU A 55 -6.86 -2.41 -18.17
N ILE A 56 -5.97 -1.48 -18.52
CA ILE A 56 -4.59 -1.79 -18.92
C ILE A 56 -3.82 -2.40 -17.75
N SER A 57 -3.93 -1.81 -16.56
CA SER A 57 -3.21 -2.24 -15.36
C SER A 57 -3.52 -3.71 -15.00
N ASN A 58 -4.78 -4.15 -15.15
CA ASN A 58 -5.21 -5.52 -14.93
C ASN A 58 -5.29 -6.38 -16.22
N SER A 59 -4.51 -6.06 -17.26
CA SER A 59 -4.47 -6.84 -18.51
C SER A 59 -3.17 -7.60 -18.75
N THR A 60 -2.21 -7.49 -17.82
CA THR A 60 -0.87 -8.07 -17.95
C THR A 60 -0.93 -9.59 -18.07
N LYS A 61 -0.42 -10.13 -19.19
CA LYS A 61 -0.37 -11.58 -19.42
C LYS A 61 1.03 -12.11 -19.11
N ILE A 62 1.15 -12.81 -17.98
CA ILE A 62 2.35 -13.56 -17.61
C ILE A 62 2.03 -15.04 -17.69
N SER A 63 2.82 -15.78 -18.49
CA SER A 63 2.74 -17.24 -18.52
C SER A 63 3.42 -17.80 -17.27
N PRO A 64 2.75 -18.66 -16.48
CA PRO A 64 3.38 -19.25 -15.32
C PRO A 64 4.52 -20.20 -15.73
N PRO A 65 5.59 -20.29 -14.92
CA PRO A 65 6.54 -21.39 -15.00
C PRO A 65 5.85 -22.77 -14.89
N PRO A 66 6.41 -23.87 -15.46
CA PRO A 66 5.76 -25.19 -15.46
C PRO A 66 5.42 -25.75 -14.08
N ASP A 67 6.12 -25.30 -13.06
CA ASP A 67 5.99 -25.72 -11.66
C ASP A 67 5.01 -24.85 -10.85
N ILE A 68 4.36 -23.87 -11.50
CA ILE A 68 3.41 -22.94 -10.90
C ILE A 68 2.03 -23.12 -11.52
N SER A 69 1.01 -23.24 -10.67
CA SER A 69 -0.39 -23.19 -11.05
C SER A 69 -0.95 -21.81 -10.77
N ILE A 70 -1.75 -21.31 -11.73
CA ILE A 70 -2.56 -20.11 -11.58
C ILE A 70 -4.01 -20.52 -11.81
N LYS A 71 -4.88 -20.21 -10.86
CA LYS A 71 -6.33 -20.32 -11.01
C LYS A 71 -6.93 -18.92 -10.92
N GLU A 72 -7.34 -18.40 -12.06
CA GLU A 72 -7.91 -17.06 -12.22
C GLU A 72 -9.43 -17.08 -12.03
N ASN A 73 -10.02 -15.89 -11.85
CA ASN A 73 -11.48 -15.66 -11.86
C ASN A 73 -12.23 -16.50 -10.82
N PHE A 74 -11.68 -16.62 -9.61
CA PHE A 74 -12.41 -17.17 -8.47
C PHE A 74 -13.39 -16.11 -7.99
N GLU A 75 -14.66 -16.26 -8.32
CA GLU A 75 -15.71 -15.39 -7.82
C GLU A 75 -15.96 -15.66 -6.32
N LEU A 76 -15.90 -14.61 -5.51
CA LEU A 76 -16.29 -14.66 -4.11
C LEU A 76 -17.75 -14.24 -4.01
N SER A 77 -18.57 -15.03 -3.33
CA SER A 77 -19.96 -14.69 -3.07
C SER A 77 -20.10 -13.30 -2.45
N ASP A 78 -21.03 -12.49 -2.96
CA ASP A 78 -21.37 -11.17 -2.41
C ASP A 78 -21.79 -11.21 -0.93
N ASN A 79 -22.16 -12.38 -0.40
CA ASN A 79 -22.39 -12.57 1.03
C ASN A 79 -21.17 -12.15 1.88
N TYR A 80 -19.94 -12.38 1.40
CA TYR A 80 -18.74 -11.94 2.13
C TYR A 80 -18.62 -10.42 2.20
N ARG A 81 -18.99 -9.71 1.13
CA ARG A 81 -19.08 -8.24 1.15
C ARG A 81 -20.17 -7.79 2.11
N ALA A 82 -21.34 -8.42 2.12
CA ALA A 82 -22.41 -8.08 3.05
C ALA A 82 -21.97 -8.24 4.52
N ILE A 83 -21.27 -9.32 4.86
CA ILE A 83 -20.71 -9.53 6.21
C ILE A 83 -19.66 -8.46 6.53
N ALA A 84 -18.74 -8.17 5.59
CA ALA A 84 -17.73 -7.13 5.77
C ALA A 84 -18.35 -5.74 5.98
N GLN A 85 -19.40 -5.40 5.22
CA GLN A 85 -20.17 -4.16 5.39
C GLN A 85 -20.77 -4.05 6.79
N ILE A 86 -21.43 -5.10 7.30
CA ILE A 86 -22.00 -5.12 8.65
C ILE A 86 -20.95 -4.83 9.72
N HIS A 87 -19.74 -5.37 9.55
CA HIS A 87 -18.65 -5.06 10.48
C HIS A 87 -18.17 -3.62 10.32
N LEU A 88 -17.94 -3.14 9.10
CA LEU A 88 -17.45 -1.79 8.83
C LEU A 88 -18.40 -0.70 9.32
N GLU A 89 -19.70 -0.84 9.07
CA GLU A 89 -20.70 0.14 9.46
C GLU A 89 -20.67 0.44 10.97
N LYS A 90 -20.46 -0.58 11.82
CA LYS A 90 -20.36 -0.40 13.28
C LYS A 90 -19.23 0.54 13.70
N PHE A 91 -18.14 0.61 12.92
CA PHE A 91 -16.97 1.43 13.24
C PHE A 91 -16.92 2.74 12.45
N LEU A 92 -17.60 2.78 11.30
CA LEU A 92 -17.64 3.92 10.40
C LEU A 92 -18.85 4.83 10.60
N ASP A 93 -19.86 4.41 11.38
CA ASP A 93 -21.06 5.21 11.69
C ASP A 93 -20.74 6.63 12.16
N LYS A 94 -19.72 6.78 13.03
CA LYS A 94 -19.24 8.09 13.51
C LYS A 94 -18.61 8.99 12.43
N TYR A 95 -18.35 8.46 11.24
CA TYR A 95 -17.79 9.16 10.09
C TYR A 95 -18.79 9.23 8.92
N ASP A 96 -20.02 8.75 9.06
CA ASP A 96 -20.96 8.61 7.94
C ASP A 96 -21.20 9.93 7.18
N ASP A 97 -21.16 11.06 7.89
CA ASP A 97 -21.30 12.39 7.29
C ASP A 97 -20.20 12.79 6.30
N VAL A 98 -19.04 12.12 6.30
CA VAL A 98 -17.90 12.40 5.40
C VAL A 98 -17.63 11.29 4.39
N LEU A 99 -18.52 10.28 4.31
CA LEU A 99 -18.36 9.11 3.44
C LEU A 99 -19.42 9.09 2.33
N ASP A 100 -19.01 8.72 1.12
CA ASP A 100 -19.97 8.51 0.03
C ASP A 100 -20.63 7.14 0.15
N SER A 101 -21.90 7.12 0.54
CA SER A 101 -22.74 5.91 0.65
C SER A 101 -22.71 4.95 -0.56
N LYS A 102 -22.31 5.42 -1.76
CA LYS A 102 -22.12 4.57 -2.94
C LYS A 102 -21.10 3.45 -2.75
N TRP A 103 -20.21 3.54 -1.76
CA TRP A 103 -19.29 2.44 -1.44
C TRP A 103 -20.01 1.12 -1.13
N LYS A 104 -21.28 1.17 -0.70
CA LYS A 104 -22.14 0.00 -0.43
C LYS A 104 -22.63 -0.68 -1.70
N ASP A 105 -22.72 0.09 -2.79
CA ASP A 105 -23.13 -0.41 -4.10
C ASP A 105 -21.93 -1.01 -4.84
N THR A 106 -22.08 -2.25 -5.31
CA THR A 106 -21.08 -2.93 -6.12
C THR A 106 -21.23 -2.60 -7.59
N ASN A 107 -22.33 -1.97 -8.01
CA ASN A 107 -22.71 -1.78 -9.42
C ASN A 107 -22.71 -3.10 -10.22
N GLY A 108 -23.00 -4.23 -9.55
CA GLY A 108 -22.92 -5.56 -10.14
C GLY A 108 -21.49 -6.04 -10.43
N GLN A 109 -20.46 -5.35 -9.95
CA GLN A 109 -19.07 -5.81 -10.06
C GLN A 109 -18.83 -7.00 -9.12
N GLU A 110 -18.47 -8.14 -9.67
CA GLU A 110 -18.08 -9.33 -8.92
C GLU A 110 -16.78 -9.10 -8.13
N LEU A 111 -16.63 -9.75 -6.97
CA LEU A 111 -15.36 -9.78 -6.25
C LEU A 111 -14.53 -10.96 -6.75
N ILE A 112 -13.44 -10.68 -7.45
CA ILE A 112 -12.62 -11.70 -8.10
C ILE A 112 -11.31 -11.94 -7.33
N GLY A 113 -11.03 -13.20 -7.07
CA GLY A 113 -9.77 -13.68 -6.52
C GLY A 113 -8.94 -14.49 -7.53
N GLU A 114 -7.66 -14.62 -7.23
CA GLU A 114 -6.71 -15.42 -8.01
C GLU A 114 -5.81 -16.23 -7.08
N TRP A 115 -5.77 -17.55 -7.28
CA TRP A 115 -4.82 -18.43 -6.61
C TRP A 115 -3.57 -18.64 -7.45
N VAL A 116 -2.40 -18.37 -6.86
CA VAL A 116 -1.08 -18.68 -7.44
C VAL A 116 -0.31 -19.56 -6.46
N TYR A 117 0.16 -20.73 -6.91
CA TYR A 117 0.85 -21.65 -6.02
C TYR A 117 1.80 -22.59 -6.75
N TYR A 118 2.79 -23.08 -6.01
CA TYR A 118 3.72 -24.11 -6.46
C TYR A 118 3.03 -25.48 -6.51
N ASN A 119 3.21 -26.25 -7.58
CA ASN A 119 2.46 -27.51 -7.76
C ASN A 119 2.76 -28.56 -6.67
N ASN A 120 3.98 -28.55 -6.15
CA ASN A 120 4.44 -29.49 -5.11
C ASN A 120 4.54 -28.79 -3.75
N LEU A 121 3.45 -28.18 -3.28
CA LEU A 121 3.42 -27.54 -1.96
C LEU A 121 3.56 -28.58 -0.83
N PRO A 122 4.31 -28.25 0.24
CA PRO A 122 4.34 -29.08 1.44
C PRO A 122 2.96 -29.10 2.13
N LYS A 123 2.68 -30.17 2.88
CA LYS A 123 1.38 -30.34 3.57
C LYS A 123 1.04 -29.15 4.48
N LYS A 124 2.02 -28.66 5.25
CA LYS A 124 1.93 -27.39 6.00
C LYS A 124 2.65 -26.32 5.18
N HIS A 125 1.93 -25.29 4.74
CA HIS A 125 2.46 -24.18 3.95
C HIS A 125 1.81 -22.84 4.38
N PRO A 126 2.49 -21.71 4.19
CA PRO A 126 1.89 -20.39 4.41
C PRO A 126 0.81 -20.08 3.36
N ILE A 127 -0.18 -19.29 3.76
CA ILE A 127 -1.13 -18.62 2.88
C ILE A 127 -0.78 -17.14 2.87
N VAL A 128 -0.70 -16.53 1.69
CA VAL A 128 -0.45 -15.09 1.56
C VAL A 128 -1.66 -14.45 0.91
N LEU A 129 -2.34 -13.53 1.61
CA LEU A 129 -3.33 -12.64 1.00
C LEU A 129 -2.57 -11.44 0.44
N LEU A 130 -2.51 -11.34 -0.89
CA LEU A 130 -1.69 -10.36 -1.59
C LEU A 130 -2.55 -9.21 -2.13
N LEU A 131 -2.26 -7.99 -1.68
CA LEU A 131 -2.98 -6.77 -2.01
C LEU A 131 -2.12 -5.91 -2.95
N HIS A 132 -2.65 -5.59 -4.13
CA HIS A 132 -1.89 -4.86 -5.15
C HIS A 132 -1.73 -3.37 -4.81
N GLY A 133 -0.67 -2.74 -5.32
CA GLY A 133 -0.52 -1.28 -5.29
C GLY A 133 -1.32 -0.57 -6.39
N GLY A 134 -1.03 0.71 -6.63
CA GLY A 134 -1.64 1.47 -7.73
C GLY A 134 -2.56 2.61 -7.28
N TYR A 135 -2.19 3.33 -6.22
CA TYR A 135 -2.88 4.54 -5.76
C TYR A 135 -4.38 4.39 -5.48
N PHE A 136 -4.83 3.16 -5.17
CA PHE A 136 -6.25 2.78 -5.09
C PHE A 136 -7.08 2.98 -6.37
N CYS A 137 -6.47 3.43 -7.47
CA CYS A 137 -7.18 3.78 -8.71
C CYS A 137 -6.78 2.93 -9.91
N MET A 138 -5.73 2.12 -9.78
CA MET A 138 -5.28 1.16 -10.77
C MET A 138 -4.75 -0.11 -10.09
N GLY A 139 -4.56 -1.16 -10.88
CA GLY A 139 -4.00 -2.43 -10.46
C GLY A 139 -4.97 -3.59 -10.57
N GLY A 140 -4.59 -4.69 -9.96
CA GLY A 140 -5.30 -5.97 -9.98
C GLY A 140 -4.34 -7.15 -9.87
N THR A 141 -4.86 -8.37 -9.73
CA THR A 141 -4.07 -9.59 -9.56
C THR A 141 -3.11 -9.81 -10.71
N LYS A 142 -3.50 -9.47 -11.95
CA LYS A 142 -2.62 -9.60 -13.13
C LYS A 142 -1.42 -8.67 -13.08
N MET A 143 -1.57 -7.46 -12.53
CA MET A 143 -0.49 -6.48 -12.41
C MET A 143 0.65 -6.97 -11.49
N ILE A 144 0.29 -7.67 -10.42
CA ILE A 144 1.21 -8.16 -9.39
C ILE A 144 1.47 -9.66 -9.49
N ARG A 145 1.02 -10.31 -10.57
CA ARG A 145 1.15 -11.76 -10.75
C ARG A 145 2.60 -12.24 -10.75
N SER A 146 3.54 -11.44 -11.28
CA SER A 146 4.97 -11.76 -11.16
C SER A 146 5.41 -11.91 -9.71
N PHE A 147 4.94 -11.02 -8.82
CA PHE A 147 5.22 -11.12 -7.39
C PHE A 147 4.57 -12.35 -6.78
N ALA A 148 3.30 -12.61 -7.11
CA ALA A 148 2.59 -13.80 -6.63
C ALA A 148 3.32 -15.10 -7.01
N ILE A 149 3.85 -15.18 -8.25
CA ILE A 149 4.64 -16.32 -8.74
C ILE A 149 5.93 -16.49 -7.92
N GLU A 150 6.69 -15.42 -7.74
CA GLU A 150 7.96 -15.46 -7.01
C GLU A 150 7.74 -15.82 -5.54
N ILE A 151 6.75 -15.22 -4.88
CA ILE A 151 6.36 -15.54 -3.51
C ILE A 151 5.90 -17.00 -3.40
N ALA A 152 5.02 -17.48 -4.29
CA ALA A 152 4.60 -18.88 -4.30
C ALA A 152 5.80 -19.84 -4.41
N LYS A 153 6.76 -19.51 -5.29
CA LYS A 153 7.93 -20.35 -5.57
C LYS A 153 8.95 -20.36 -4.44
N PHE A 154 9.37 -19.19 -3.95
CA PHE A 154 10.44 -19.03 -2.96
C PHE A 154 9.94 -19.25 -1.54
N CYS A 155 8.73 -18.77 -1.23
CA CYS A 155 8.15 -18.93 0.09
C CYS A 155 7.53 -20.33 0.27
N LYS A 156 7.32 -21.09 -0.84
CA LYS A 156 6.53 -22.33 -0.85
C LYS A 156 5.16 -22.11 -0.22
N ALA A 157 4.52 -21.03 -0.66
CA ALA A 157 3.24 -20.55 -0.16
C ALA A 157 2.14 -20.68 -1.22
N LYS A 158 0.88 -20.68 -0.77
CA LYS A 158 -0.28 -20.46 -1.63
C LYS A 158 -0.65 -19.00 -1.55
N VAL A 159 -0.63 -18.28 -2.67
CA VAL A 159 -0.91 -16.84 -2.73
C VAL A 159 -2.31 -16.63 -3.26
N PHE A 160 -3.11 -15.83 -2.55
CA PHE A 160 -4.43 -15.39 -2.98
C PHE A 160 -4.38 -13.88 -3.23
N GLY A 161 -4.50 -13.48 -4.49
CA GLY A 161 -4.71 -12.08 -4.86
C GLY A 161 -6.20 -11.77 -4.93
N VAL A 162 -6.56 -10.50 -4.70
CA VAL A 162 -7.94 -10.01 -4.85
C VAL A 162 -7.97 -8.74 -5.70
N ASP A 163 -8.91 -8.69 -6.64
CA ASP A 163 -9.26 -7.51 -7.44
C ASP A 163 -10.27 -6.67 -6.66
N TYR A 164 -9.78 -5.85 -5.74
CA TYR A 164 -10.63 -4.97 -4.94
C TYR A 164 -11.11 -3.76 -5.78
N ARG A 165 -12.30 -3.22 -5.44
CA ARG A 165 -12.88 -2.05 -6.11
C ARG A 165 -11.96 -0.82 -6.05
N LEU A 166 -11.89 -0.10 -7.17
CA LEU A 166 -10.96 1.02 -7.37
C LEU A 166 -11.69 2.37 -7.38
N SER A 167 -10.98 3.39 -6.92
CA SER A 167 -11.37 4.79 -7.08
C SER A 167 -11.08 5.28 -8.51
N PRO A 168 -11.81 6.29 -9.01
CA PRO A 168 -12.80 7.09 -8.29
C PRO A 168 -14.23 6.51 -8.29
N GLN A 169 -14.51 5.43 -9.03
CA GLN A 169 -15.85 4.83 -9.09
C GLN A 169 -16.33 4.33 -7.74
N HIS A 170 -15.39 3.82 -6.93
CA HIS A 170 -15.64 3.37 -5.57
C HIS A 170 -14.59 3.96 -4.63
N GLN A 171 -14.98 4.96 -3.85
CA GLN A 171 -14.14 5.56 -2.82
C GLN A 171 -14.07 4.67 -1.56
N PHE A 172 -13.18 5.01 -0.64
CA PHE A 172 -13.15 4.46 0.71
C PHE A 172 -14.57 4.47 1.32
N PRO A 173 -14.99 3.40 2.01
CA PRO A 173 -14.26 2.17 2.36
C PRO A 173 -14.40 0.98 1.38
N ALA A 174 -14.75 1.18 0.10
CA ALA A 174 -15.04 0.06 -0.81
C ALA A 174 -13.90 -0.97 -0.95
N ALA A 175 -12.66 -0.50 -1.17
CA ALA A 175 -11.50 -1.39 -1.25
C ALA A 175 -11.25 -2.16 0.05
N LEU A 176 -11.43 -1.49 1.20
CA LEU A 176 -11.30 -2.10 2.53
C LEU A 176 -12.35 -3.20 2.75
N CYS A 177 -13.60 -2.92 2.38
CA CYS A 177 -14.69 -3.89 2.41
C CYS A 177 -14.35 -5.16 1.60
N ASP A 178 -13.80 -4.98 0.40
CA ASP A 178 -13.49 -6.09 -0.51
C ASP A 178 -12.35 -6.98 0.02
N VAL A 179 -11.30 -6.38 0.61
CA VAL A 179 -10.20 -7.18 1.17
C VAL A 179 -10.60 -7.88 2.47
N ILE A 180 -11.47 -7.27 3.29
CA ILE A 180 -12.07 -7.94 4.47
C ILE A 180 -12.92 -9.13 4.01
N ALA A 181 -13.76 -8.95 2.99
CA ALA A 181 -14.55 -10.03 2.39
C ALA A 181 -13.65 -11.18 1.90
N ALA A 182 -12.55 -10.88 1.22
CA ALA A 182 -11.58 -11.89 0.79
C ALA A 182 -10.93 -12.64 1.95
N TYR A 183 -10.61 -11.97 3.06
CA TYR A 183 -10.06 -12.65 4.24
C TYR A 183 -11.09 -13.51 4.96
N LEU A 184 -12.34 -13.04 5.09
CA LEU A 184 -13.44 -13.82 5.64
C LEU A 184 -13.70 -15.08 4.80
N TYR A 185 -13.59 -14.98 3.47
CA TYR A 185 -13.63 -16.13 2.56
C TYR A 185 -12.51 -17.14 2.83
N LEU A 186 -11.30 -16.69 3.14
CA LEU A 186 -10.18 -17.60 3.44
C LEU A 186 -10.37 -18.34 4.78
N ILE A 187 -10.81 -17.64 5.83
CA ILE A 187 -10.92 -18.22 7.18
C ILE A 187 -12.24 -18.95 7.44
N SER A 188 -13.28 -18.66 6.64
CA SER A 188 -14.61 -19.27 6.72
C SER A 188 -15.20 -19.46 5.32
N PRO A 189 -14.57 -20.29 4.47
CA PRO A 189 -15.04 -20.57 3.12
C PRO A 189 -16.42 -21.24 3.13
N GLY A 190 -17.23 -20.96 2.10
CA GLY A 190 -18.44 -21.70 1.80
C GLY A 190 -18.13 -23.12 1.34
N GLU A 191 -19.12 -24.01 1.37
CA GLU A 191 -18.96 -25.40 0.97
C GLU A 191 -18.48 -25.57 -0.49
N ASP A 192 -18.77 -24.58 -1.34
CA ASP A 192 -18.42 -24.51 -2.75
C ASP A 192 -17.01 -23.97 -3.03
N ALA A 193 -16.31 -23.42 -2.03
CA ALA A 193 -14.99 -22.82 -2.19
C ALA A 193 -13.90 -23.83 -2.60
N GLY A 194 -14.12 -25.11 -2.33
CA GLY A 194 -13.20 -26.19 -2.69
C GLY A 194 -11.92 -26.26 -1.83
N PHE A 195 -11.94 -25.66 -0.64
CA PHE A 195 -10.90 -25.82 0.38
C PHE A 195 -11.48 -25.65 1.80
N GLU A 196 -10.84 -26.27 2.79
CA GLU A 196 -11.21 -26.17 4.20
C GLU A 196 -10.85 -24.80 4.81
N PRO A 197 -11.55 -24.35 5.86
CA PRO A 197 -11.20 -23.14 6.61
C PRO A 197 -9.71 -23.02 6.92
N ILE A 198 -9.12 -21.89 6.52
CA ILE A 198 -7.71 -21.63 6.74
C ILE A 198 -7.54 -21.02 8.13
N ASP A 199 -6.73 -21.66 8.96
CA ASP A 199 -6.30 -21.09 10.24
C ASP A 199 -5.65 -19.71 10.03
N PRO A 200 -6.16 -18.62 10.64
CA PRO A 200 -5.56 -17.29 10.60
C PRO A 200 -4.06 -17.28 10.93
N LYS A 201 -3.60 -18.21 11.78
CA LYS A 201 -2.18 -18.36 12.13
C LYS A 201 -1.30 -18.87 10.99
N ARG A 202 -1.88 -19.20 9.84
CA ARG A 202 -1.17 -19.54 8.60
C ARG A 202 -1.27 -18.45 7.54
N ILE A 203 -2.01 -17.37 7.79
CA ILE A 203 -2.23 -16.29 6.82
C ILE A 203 -1.30 -15.13 7.13
N VAL A 204 -0.53 -14.69 6.13
CA VAL A 204 0.18 -13.41 6.13
C VAL A 204 -0.54 -12.48 5.16
N ILE A 205 -0.86 -11.27 5.59
CA ILE A 205 -1.35 -10.23 4.68
C ILE A 205 -0.14 -9.49 4.14
N MET A 206 -0.03 -9.39 2.82
CA MET A 206 1.09 -8.75 2.14
C MET A 206 0.56 -7.73 1.14
N GLY A 207 1.19 -6.57 1.03
CA GLY A 207 0.85 -5.60 -0.01
C GLY A 207 2.00 -4.68 -0.39
N GLU A 208 1.87 -4.03 -1.55
CA GLU A 208 2.81 -3.02 -2.05
C GLU A 208 2.11 -1.66 -2.19
N SER A 209 2.79 -0.56 -1.86
CA SER A 209 2.27 0.80 -2.07
C SER A 209 0.91 1.01 -1.38
N ALA A 210 -0.11 1.47 -2.11
CA ALA A 210 -1.50 1.53 -1.65
C ALA A 210 -2.02 0.20 -1.07
N GLY A 211 -1.66 -0.95 -1.65
CA GLY A 211 -2.01 -2.28 -1.12
C GLY A 211 -1.30 -2.62 0.18
N GLY A 212 -0.09 -2.09 0.37
CA GLY A 212 0.63 -2.17 1.65
C GLY A 212 -0.07 -1.34 2.73
N GLY A 213 -0.50 -0.12 2.39
CA GLY A 213 -1.37 0.70 3.25
C GLY A 213 -2.68 -0.01 3.59
N LEU A 214 -3.33 -0.60 2.59
CA LEU A 214 -4.56 -1.36 2.74
C LEU A 214 -4.38 -2.60 3.62
N ALA A 215 -3.23 -3.27 3.56
CA ALA A 215 -2.89 -4.38 4.47
C ALA A 215 -2.83 -3.91 5.92
N MET A 216 -2.25 -2.72 6.16
CA MET A 216 -2.22 -2.10 7.49
C MET A 216 -3.62 -1.71 7.95
N ALA A 217 -4.38 -1.00 7.12
CA ALA A 217 -5.74 -0.54 7.41
C ALA A 217 -6.68 -1.71 7.71
N MET A 218 -6.62 -2.76 6.90
CA MET A 218 -7.40 -3.97 7.09
C MET A 218 -7.04 -4.67 8.39
N THR A 219 -5.76 -4.87 8.68
CA THR A 219 -5.37 -5.56 9.92
C THR A 219 -5.70 -4.73 11.15
N LEU A 220 -5.61 -3.40 11.05
CA LEU A 220 -6.03 -2.46 12.09
C LEU A 220 -7.53 -2.62 12.37
N PHE A 221 -8.34 -2.66 11.31
CA PHE A 221 -9.77 -2.91 11.42
C PHE A 221 -10.08 -4.28 12.03
N LEU A 222 -9.41 -5.36 11.58
CA LEU A 222 -9.62 -6.69 12.15
C LEU A 222 -9.33 -6.72 13.66
N ARG A 223 -8.27 -6.02 14.10
CA ARG A 223 -7.91 -5.86 15.52
C ARG A 223 -9.02 -5.15 16.28
N ASP A 224 -9.45 -4.00 15.78
CA ASP A 224 -10.44 -3.14 16.43
C ASP A 224 -11.82 -3.81 16.50
N ALA A 225 -12.17 -4.58 15.46
CA ALA A 225 -13.40 -5.37 15.38
C ALA A 225 -13.35 -6.68 16.19
N GLY A 226 -12.21 -7.04 16.80
CA GLY A 226 -12.04 -8.29 17.52
C GLY A 226 -12.13 -9.54 16.64
N LEU A 227 -11.87 -9.39 15.33
CA LEU A 227 -11.85 -10.49 14.37
C LEU A 227 -10.53 -11.28 14.44
N PRO A 228 -10.51 -12.55 14.00
CA PRO A 228 -9.28 -13.35 14.02
C PRO A 228 -8.16 -12.68 13.21
N LEU A 229 -7.03 -12.41 13.85
CA LEU A 229 -5.88 -11.73 13.23
C LEU A 229 -4.97 -12.71 12.45
N PRO A 230 -4.37 -12.25 11.33
CA PRO A 230 -3.34 -13.02 10.62
C PRO A 230 -2.09 -13.21 11.49
N CYS A 231 -1.20 -14.14 11.10
CA CYS A 231 0.06 -14.35 11.83
C CYS A 231 1.12 -13.28 11.59
N GLY A 232 0.99 -12.47 10.53
CA GLY A 232 1.91 -11.38 10.26
C GLY A 232 1.47 -10.50 9.09
N ILE A 233 2.19 -9.39 8.92
CA ILE A 233 1.95 -8.41 7.87
C ILE A 233 3.27 -8.11 7.14
N VAL A 234 3.23 -8.01 5.81
CA VAL A 234 4.34 -7.53 4.98
C VAL A 234 3.91 -6.30 4.20
N GLY A 235 4.59 -5.17 4.41
CA GLY A 235 4.41 -3.95 3.62
C GLY A 235 5.66 -3.66 2.80
N TRP A 236 5.54 -3.71 1.47
CA TRP A 236 6.52 -3.13 0.56
C TRP A 236 6.12 -1.70 0.26
N SER A 237 6.92 -0.75 0.74
CA SER A 237 6.67 0.68 0.60
C SER A 237 5.20 1.02 0.93
N PRO A 238 4.68 0.64 2.11
CA PRO A 238 3.24 0.77 2.38
C PRO A 238 2.87 2.25 2.51
N TRP A 239 1.88 2.68 1.73
CA TRP A 239 1.38 4.05 1.79
C TRP A 239 0.41 4.22 2.96
N VAL A 240 0.87 4.83 4.05
CA VAL A 240 0.17 4.82 5.35
C VAL A 240 -0.29 6.19 5.84
N ASP A 241 0.13 7.27 5.18
CA ASP A 241 -0.33 8.65 5.39
C ASP A 241 -0.86 9.25 4.07
N LEU A 242 -2.17 9.33 3.93
CA LEU A 242 -2.81 9.93 2.76
C LEU A 242 -2.91 11.46 2.84
N THR A 243 -2.49 12.07 3.97
CA THR A 243 -2.35 13.54 4.10
C THR A 243 -1.08 14.05 3.42
N HIS A 244 -0.14 13.15 3.11
CA HIS A 244 1.19 13.45 2.57
C HIS A 244 2.03 14.36 3.45
N SER A 245 1.78 14.34 4.75
CA SER A 245 2.35 15.31 5.69
C SER A 245 3.85 15.14 5.96
N MET A 246 4.47 14.04 5.50
CA MET A 246 5.88 13.74 5.78
C MET A 246 6.85 14.58 4.93
N PRO A 247 8.06 14.92 5.45
CA PRO A 247 9.07 15.67 4.71
C PRO A 247 9.48 15.03 3.38
N SER A 248 9.71 13.71 3.35
CA SER A 248 10.09 12.99 2.12
C SER A 248 9.06 13.14 0.99
N SER A 249 7.77 13.39 1.30
CA SER A 249 6.71 13.46 0.29
C SER A 249 6.92 14.62 -0.68
N LEU A 250 7.49 15.72 -0.17
CA LEU A 250 7.73 16.97 -0.90
C LEU A 250 9.20 17.24 -1.18
N ASP A 251 10.12 16.34 -0.82
CA ASP A 251 11.56 16.56 -1.02
C ASP A 251 11.87 16.75 -2.54
N PRO A 252 12.40 17.92 -2.94
CA PRO A 252 12.80 18.17 -4.33
C PRO A 252 14.00 17.32 -4.75
N ASN A 253 14.83 16.83 -3.82
CA ASN A 253 15.99 16.01 -4.14
C ASN A 253 15.63 14.61 -4.64
N LEU A 254 14.39 14.16 -4.39
CA LEU A 254 13.86 12.88 -4.88
C LEU A 254 13.31 12.97 -6.32
N ILE A 255 13.27 14.17 -6.90
CA ILE A 255 12.83 14.37 -8.29
C ILE A 255 13.76 13.62 -9.23
N GLY A 256 13.16 12.84 -10.12
CA GLY A 256 13.90 12.01 -11.08
C GLY A 256 14.42 10.69 -10.50
N LEU A 257 14.48 10.55 -9.17
CA LEU A 257 14.95 9.34 -8.50
C LEU A 257 13.81 8.39 -8.11
N ASP A 258 12.63 8.93 -7.82
CA ASP A 258 11.46 8.12 -7.48
C ASP A 258 10.50 7.95 -8.67
N LEU A 259 9.69 6.89 -8.61
CA LEU A 259 8.51 6.68 -9.46
C LEU A 259 7.31 7.50 -8.98
N LEU A 260 7.27 7.86 -7.69
CA LEU A 260 6.27 8.76 -7.13
C LEU A 260 6.61 10.22 -7.48
N CYS A 261 5.64 10.94 -8.05
CA CYS A 261 5.74 12.37 -8.32
C CYS A 261 4.88 13.15 -7.29
N PRO A 262 5.37 14.26 -6.70
CA PRO A 262 4.57 15.00 -5.73
C PRO A 262 3.29 15.56 -6.36
N MET A 263 3.32 15.93 -7.65
CA MET A 263 2.12 16.42 -8.35
C MET A 263 1.02 15.35 -8.44
N THR A 264 1.38 14.09 -8.71
CA THR A 264 0.40 12.99 -8.74
C THR A 264 -0.13 12.63 -7.37
N MET A 265 0.66 12.86 -6.31
CA MET A 265 0.24 12.64 -4.94
C MET A 265 -0.73 13.74 -4.48
N TYR A 266 -0.46 15.03 -4.75
CA TYR A 266 -1.27 16.13 -4.23
C TYR A 266 -2.39 16.63 -5.12
N ARG A 267 -2.32 16.36 -6.43
CA ARG A 267 -3.29 16.81 -7.43
C ARG A 267 -3.55 15.69 -8.45
N PRO A 268 -4.30 14.64 -8.07
CA PRO A 268 -4.56 13.46 -8.89
C PRO A 268 -5.52 13.74 -10.07
N LYS A 269 -5.55 14.97 -10.61
CA LYS A 269 -6.42 15.33 -11.73
C LYS A 269 -5.91 14.63 -13.00
N PRO A 270 -6.71 13.76 -13.65
CA PRO A 270 -6.30 13.15 -14.89
C PRO A 270 -6.15 14.21 -15.97
N LYS A 271 -5.20 14.01 -16.89
CA LYS A 271 -5.03 14.89 -18.05
C LYS A 271 -6.21 14.80 -19.01
N VAL A 272 -6.87 13.64 -19.06
CA VAL A 272 -7.99 13.35 -19.94
C VAL A 272 -9.22 13.02 -19.09
N SER A 273 -10.31 13.77 -19.30
CA SER A 273 -11.59 13.52 -18.62
C SER A 273 -12.26 12.25 -19.12
N SER A 274 -13.11 11.65 -18.30
CA SER A 274 -13.87 10.43 -18.60
C SER A 274 -15.22 10.40 -17.89
N PRO A 275 -16.16 9.52 -18.28
CA PRO A 275 -17.45 9.39 -17.58
C PRO A 275 -17.30 9.12 -16.08
N ALA A 276 -16.41 8.21 -15.68
CA ALA A 276 -16.14 7.94 -14.27
C ALA A 276 -15.60 9.19 -13.55
N TRP A 277 -14.74 9.95 -14.21
CA TRP A 277 -14.20 11.19 -13.64
C TRP A 277 -15.28 12.26 -13.46
N VAL A 278 -16.15 12.46 -14.45
CA VAL A 278 -17.25 13.43 -14.36
C VAL A 278 -18.21 13.05 -13.24
N GLN A 279 -18.62 11.78 -13.17
CA GLN A 279 -19.49 11.29 -12.12
C GLN A 279 -18.87 11.49 -10.73
N TYR A 280 -17.60 11.18 -10.57
CA TYR A 280 -16.85 11.42 -9.35
C TYR A 280 -16.84 12.90 -8.94
N GLN A 281 -16.64 13.83 -9.87
CA GLN A 281 -16.66 15.25 -9.57
C GLN A 281 -18.03 15.72 -9.07
N GLU A 282 -19.10 15.22 -9.68
CA GLU A 282 -20.47 15.50 -9.24
C GLU A 282 -20.76 14.95 -7.84
N ASP A 283 -20.34 13.70 -7.58
CA ASP A 283 -20.56 13.03 -6.30
C ASP A 283 -19.75 13.68 -5.17
N SER A 284 -18.47 13.95 -5.43
CA SER A 284 -17.57 14.62 -4.48
C SER A 284 -18.07 16.04 -4.16
N GLN A 285 -18.55 16.79 -5.16
CA GLN A 285 -19.16 18.10 -4.91
C GLN A 285 -20.43 18.00 -4.05
N LYS A 286 -21.29 17.02 -4.35
CA LYS A 286 -22.52 16.78 -3.56
C LYS A 286 -22.21 16.48 -2.10
N LEU A 287 -21.22 15.63 -1.84
CA LEU A 287 -20.81 15.29 -0.49
C LEU A 287 -20.15 16.49 0.20
N ALA A 288 -19.31 17.26 -0.49
CA ALA A 288 -18.74 18.49 0.04
C ALA A 288 -19.82 19.51 0.45
N ASP A 289 -20.87 19.67 -0.37
CA ASP A 289 -22.00 20.54 -0.04
C ASP A 289 -22.78 20.03 1.20
N GLN A 290 -22.99 18.72 1.31
CA GLN A 290 -23.62 18.10 2.48
C GLN A 290 -22.81 18.30 3.76
N ILE A 291 -21.47 18.14 3.69
CA ILE A 291 -20.57 18.38 4.81
C ILE A 291 -20.64 19.85 5.24
N LYS A 292 -20.62 20.78 4.28
CA LYS A 292 -20.73 22.23 4.54
C LYS A 292 -22.07 22.61 5.20
N GLU A 293 -23.16 21.95 4.80
CA GLU A 293 -24.50 22.17 5.36
C GLU A 293 -24.61 21.60 6.79
N LYS A 294 -24.23 20.34 6.98
CA LYS A 294 -24.37 19.64 8.27
C LYS A 294 -23.37 20.10 9.32
N LYS A 295 -22.17 20.54 8.90
CA LYS A 295 -21.03 20.90 9.76
C LYS A 295 -20.74 19.81 10.81
N PRO A 296 -20.50 18.56 10.38
CA PRO A 296 -20.21 17.48 11.32
C PRO A 296 -18.92 17.78 12.08
N SER A 297 -18.79 17.20 13.28
CA SER A 297 -17.54 17.22 14.02
C SER A 297 -16.51 16.33 13.31
N ILE A 298 -15.66 16.93 12.49
CA ILE A 298 -14.59 16.21 11.77
C ILE A 298 -13.43 15.99 12.72
N ILE A 299 -13.04 14.72 12.90
CA ILE A 299 -11.77 14.38 13.57
C ILE A 299 -10.66 14.68 12.58
N GLY A 300 -9.78 15.63 12.88
CA GLY A 300 -8.70 16.01 11.98
C GLY A 300 -8.12 17.38 12.27
N ASP A 301 -7.28 17.84 11.34
CA ASP A 301 -6.67 19.17 11.36
C ASP A 301 -7.45 20.14 10.44
N GLU A 302 -7.38 21.45 10.72
CA GLU A 302 -8.04 22.48 9.91
C GLU A 302 -7.58 22.47 8.44
N SER A 303 -6.36 21.98 8.17
CA SER A 303 -5.81 21.81 6.83
C SER A 303 -6.65 20.92 5.91
N PHE A 304 -7.60 20.13 6.43
CA PHE A 304 -8.51 19.33 5.62
C PHE A 304 -9.62 20.17 4.98
N GLN A 305 -9.95 21.33 5.55
CA GLN A 305 -10.98 22.25 5.06
C GLN A 305 -10.44 23.13 3.92
N ARG A 306 -10.14 22.51 2.78
CA ARG A 306 -9.65 23.19 1.57
C ARG A 306 -10.48 22.82 0.35
N ASP A 307 -10.59 23.73 -0.61
CA ASP A 307 -11.32 23.49 -1.84
C ASP A 307 -10.59 22.51 -2.79
N GLU A 308 -9.26 22.42 -2.70
CA GLU A 308 -8.47 21.50 -3.53
C GLU A 308 -8.52 20.07 -2.97
N GLN A 309 -8.98 19.13 -3.80
CA GLN A 309 -8.96 17.71 -3.47
C GLN A 309 -7.53 17.17 -3.40
N ILE A 310 -7.20 16.48 -2.31
CA ILE A 310 -5.88 15.89 -2.07
C ILE A 310 -5.77 14.51 -2.72
N GLN A 311 -6.74 13.63 -2.45
CA GLN A 311 -6.79 12.25 -2.97
C GLN A 311 -8.11 11.94 -3.68
N ILE A 312 -8.10 10.96 -4.58
CA ILE A 312 -9.34 10.41 -5.15
C ILE A 312 -9.88 9.22 -4.35
N TYR A 313 -9.07 8.66 -3.43
CA TYR A 313 -9.48 7.53 -2.60
C TYR A 313 -10.57 7.88 -1.59
N CYS A 314 -10.55 9.09 -1.03
CA CYS A 314 -11.56 9.61 -0.10
C CYS A 314 -11.61 11.14 -0.20
N ASN A 315 -12.64 11.76 0.40
CA ASN A 315 -12.65 13.21 0.59
C ASN A 315 -11.66 13.65 1.66
N ASN A 316 -11.28 14.93 1.64
CA ASN A 316 -10.26 15.49 2.51
C ASN A 316 -10.61 15.30 4.01
N GLU A 317 -11.89 15.42 4.36
CA GLU A 317 -12.42 15.28 5.71
C GLU A 317 -12.33 13.85 6.26
N ALA A 318 -12.15 12.86 5.36
CA ALA A 318 -11.97 11.46 5.72
C ALA A 318 -10.50 11.06 5.92
N LEU A 319 -9.53 11.95 5.67
CA LEU A 319 -8.10 11.61 5.67
C LEU A 319 -7.58 11.13 7.03
N ALA A 320 -8.11 11.65 8.14
CA ALA A 320 -7.73 11.22 9.49
C ALA A 320 -8.44 9.94 9.95
N ILE A 321 -9.36 9.37 9.17
CA ILE A 321 -9.94 8.08 9.50
C ILE A 321 -8.80 7.05 9.55
N PRO A 322 -8.60 6.32 10.66
CA PRO A 322 -7.46 5.40 10.82
C PRO A 322 -7.37 4.31 9.75
N TYR A 323 -8.50 3.97 9.12
CA TYR A 323 -8.56 2.98 8.05
C TYR A 323 -8.34 3.58 6.65
N VAL A 324 -8.24 4.91 6.54
CA VAL A 324 -7.76 5.64 5.36
C VAL A 324 -6.26 5.88 5.48
N SER A 325 -5.82 6.48 6.60
CA SER A 325 -4.41 6.74 6.91
C SER A 325 -4.01 5.99 8.18
N PRO A 326 -3.55 4.72 8.09
CA PRO A 326 -3.15 3.91 9.24
C PRO A 326 -2.14 4.58 10.16
N LEU A 327 -1.25 5.44 9.64
CA LEU A 327 -0.31 6.18 10.47
C LEU A 327 -1.01 7.07 11.50
N LEU A 328 -2.22 7.55 11.21
CA LEU A 328 -2.98 8.48 12.03
C LEU A 328 -3.88 7.79 13.08
N ALA A 329 -3.84 6.46 13.16
CA ALA A 329 -4.55 5.70 14.19
C ALA A 329 -4.15 6.12 15.61
N GLU A 330 -5.09 6.10 16.56
CA GLU A 330 -4.80 6.35 17.98
C GLU A 330 -3.68 5.45 18.50
N SER A 331 -3.72 4.16 18.15
CA SER A 331 -2.69 3.20 18.50
C SER A 331 -2.41 2.20 17.38
N LEU A 332 -1.13 1.86 17.22
CA LEU A 332 -0.62 0.77 16.39
C LEU A 332 -0.15 -0.45 17.21
N GLY A 333 -0.48 -0.48 18.51
CA GLY A 333 -0.21 -1.61 19.38
C GLY A 333 -1.11 -2.82 19.09
N ASN A 334 -0.76 -3.97 19.68
CA ASN A 334 -1.50 -5.23 19.57
C ASN A 334 -1.69 -5.75 18.13
N MET A 335 -0.92 -5.26 17.16
CA MET A 335 -0.94 -5.76 15.79
C MET A 335 -0.10 -7.05 15.69
N PRO A 336 -0.34 -7.91 14.69
CA PRO A 336 0.56 -9.00 14.35
C PRO A 336 1.98 -8.50 14.03
N PRO A 337 3.01 -9.36 14.13
CA PRO A 337 4.36 -9.04 13.71
C PRO A 337 4.40 -8.49 12.27
N MET A 338 5.28 -7.54 12.02
CA MET A 338 5.33 -6.81 10.75
C MET A 338 6.74 -6.80 10.14
N LEU A 339 6.81 -6.98 8.83
CA LEU A 339 7.97 -6.63 8.01
C LEU A 339 7.62 -5.41 7.15
N LEU A 340 8.35 -4.33 7.35
CA LEU A 340 8.25 -3.09 6.59
C LEU A 340 9.52 -2.93 5.77
N GLN A 341 9.40 -2.84 4.44
CA GLN A 341 10.53 -2.58 3.56
C GLN A 341 10.27 -1.28 2.80
N VAL A 342 11.24 -0.37 2.80
CA VAL A 342 11.15 0.90 2.08
C VAL A 342 12.51 1.24 1.48
N GLY A 343 12.52 1.95 0.36
CA GLY A 343 13.72 2.44 -0.29
C GLY A 343 14.13 3.81 0.25
N GLU A 344 15.44 4.06 0.29
CA GLU A 344 16.01 5.34 0.75
C GLU A 344 15.48 6.54 -0.02
N VAL A 345 15.30 6.41 -1.34
CA VAL A 345 14.94 7.53 -2.22
C VAL A 345 13.45 7.52 -2.56
N GLU A 346 12.63 7.07 -1.61
CA GLU A 346 11.17 7.08 -1.72
C GLU A 346 10.54 8.33 -1.11
N ARG A 347 9.52 8.87 -1.78
CA ARG A 347 8.67 9.94 -1.23
C ARG A 347 7.89 9.52 -0.01
N ILE A 348 7.67 8.22 0.13
CA ILE A 348 6.99 7.62 1.27
C ILE A 348 7.94 6.99 2.29
N HIS A 349 9.24 7.31 2.21
CA HIS A 349 10.24 6.83 3.16
C HIS A 349 9.85 7.11 4.61
N ASP A 350 9.58 8.38 4.92
CA ASP A 350 9.44 8.89 6.27
C ASP A 350 8.21 8.34 6.99
N GLU A 351 7.10 8.17 6.28
CA GLU A 351 5.87 7.60 6.85
C GLU A 351 6.07 6.15 7.27
N VAL A 352 6.83 5.36 6.50
CA VAL A 352 7.09 3.95 6.83
C VAL A 352 8.01 3.83 8.04
N VAL A 353 9.03 4.70 8.12
CA VAL A 353 9.92 4.74 9.28
C VAL A 353 9.16 5.13 10.55
N LEU A 354 8.40 6.22 10.51
CA LEU A 354 7.60 6.67 11.65
C LEU A 354 6.55 5.63 12.04
N PHE A 355 5.88 4.98 11.07
CA PHE A 355 4.90 3.92 11.33
C PHE A 355 5.52 2.76 12.11
N GLY A 356 6.70 2.27 11.70
CA GLY A 356 7.38 1.17 12.39
C GLY A 356 7.80 1.51 13.82
N HIS A 357 8.30 2.73 14.03
CA HIS A 357 8.63 3.25 15.35
C HIS A 357 7.39 3.42 16.24
N LYS A 358 6.30 3.96 15.69
CA LYS A 358 5.02 4.13 16.40
C LYS A 358 4.39 2.81 16.81
N ALA A 359 4.41 1.81 15.92
CA ALA A 359 3.89 0.47 16.23
C ALA A 359 4.66 -0.21 17.38
N THR A 360 5.98 -0.01 17.45
CA THR A 360 6.81 -0.66 18.47
C THR A 360 6.94 0.15 19.76
N GLN A 361 6.72 1.46 19.71
CA GLN A 361 6.82 2.35 20.87
C GLN A 361 5.56 3.24 20.97
N PRO A 362 4.37 2.64 21.11
CA PRO A 362 3.10 3.38 21.02
C PRO A 362 2.94 4.42 22.15
N HIS A 363 3.55 4.19 23.32
CA HIS A 363 3.56 5.18 24.41
C HIS A 363 4.41 6.42 24.10
N LYS A 364 5.43 6.30 23.22
CA LYS A 364 6.38 7.37 22.91
C LYS A 364 5.91 8.21 21.73
N PHE A 365 5.46 7.57 20.64
CA PHE A 365 5.08 8.26 19.41
C PHE A 365 3.56 8.45 19.32
N ARG A 366 3.07 9.46 20.04
CA ARG A 366 1.65 9.85 20.08
C ARG A 366 1.37 10.97 19.08
N VAL A 367 1.31 10.61 17.81
CA VAL A 367 1.07 11.53 16.69
C VAL A 367 0.01 10.96 15.75
N PRO A 368 -0.88 11.77 15.17
CA PRO A 368 -1.10 13.19 15.46
C PRO A 368 -1.78 13.38 16.82
N GLN A 369 -1.65 14.57 17.42
CA GLN A 369 -2.21 14.85 18.75
C GLN A 369 -3.74 14.72 18.78
N TYR A 370 -4.44 15.13 17.72
CA TYR A 370 -5.90 15.07 17.65
C TYR A 370 -6.46 13.64 17.65
N SER A 371 -5.67 12.64 17.25
CA SER A 371 -6.07 11.23 17.26
C SER A 371 -5.57 10.44 18.46
N THR A 372 -4.60 10.98 19.22
CA THR A 372 -3.86 10.21 20.24
C THR A 372 -4.03 10.75 21.66
N SER A 373 -4.86 11.79 21.83
CA SER A 373 -5.17 12.41 23.12
C SER A 373 -5.73 11.43 24.15
N ASN A 374 -6.49 10.42 23.70
CA ASN A 374 -7.11 9.40 24.56
C ASN A 374 -6.33 8.07 24.60
N PHE A 375 -5.09 8.05 24.12
CA PHE A 375 -4.28 6.82 24.03
C PHE A 375 -4.17 6.06 25.37
N ASP A 376 -4.10 6.76 26.50
CA ASP A 376 -3.96 6.13 27.81
C ASP A 376 -5.18 5.28 28.21
N GLU A 377 -6.35 5.52 27.60
CA GLU A 377 -7.58 4.71 27.75
C GLU A 377 -7.70 3.59 26.70
N SER A 378 -6.83 3.60 25.69
CA SER A 378 -6.87 2.64 24.58
C SER A 378 -6.62 1.21 25.08
N PRO A 379 -7.36 0.18 24.63
CA PRO A 379 -7.04 -1.20 24.95
C PRO A 379 -5.81 -1.72 24.18
N PHE A 380 -5.34 -0.97 23.18
CA PHE A 380 -4.31 -1.41 22.24
C PHE A 380 -2.92 -0.84 22.55
N GLN A 381 -2.45 -0.94 23.79
CA GLN A 381 -1.18 -0.32 24.21
C GLN A 381 0.05 -1.22 24.04
N LYS A 382 -0.14 -2.54 23.81
CA LYS A 382 0.97 -3.50 23.77
C LYS A 382 1.84 -3.23 22.52
N PRO A 383 3.15 -3.04 22.65
CA PRO A 383 4.05 -2.91 21.52
C PRO A 383 3.91 -4.02 20.46
N THR A 384 3.90 -3.62 19.20
CA THR A 384 3.90 -4.52 18.04
C THR A 384 5.35 -4.86 17.65
N SER A 385 5.61 -6.11 17.28
CA SER A 385 6.93 -6.53 16.78
C SER A 385 7.13 -6.06 15.35
N VAL A 386 8.18 -5.30 15.06
CA VAL A 386 8.46 -4.74 13.73
C VAL A 386 9.90 -4.96 13.31
N ILE A 387 10.07 -5.48 12.10
CA ILE A 387 11.31 -5.42 11.33
C ILE A 387 11.14 -4.33 10.28
N LEU A 388 11.94 -3.26 10.37
CA LEU A 388 11.98 -2.16 9.43
C LEU A 388 13.29 -2.21 8.64
N GLU A 389 13.18 -2.26 7.31
CA GLU A 389 14.31 -2.39 6.40
C GLU A 389 14.31 -1.23 5.40
N VAL A 390 15.34 -0.39 5.47
CA VAL A 390 15.58 0.70 4.52
C VAL A 390 16.61 0.25 3.48
N TYR A 391 16.27 0.26 2.20
CA TYR A 391 17.15 -0.21 1.13
C TYR A 391 17.90 0.96 0.49
N ASP A 392 19.24 0.92 0.55
CA ASP A 392 20.11 1.97 0.04
C ASP A 392 19.85 2.22 -1.46
N ASP A 393 19.71 3.51 -1.81
CA ASP A 393 19.43 4.06 -3.14
C ASP A 393 18.13 3.57 -3.84
N MET A 394 17.29 2.77 -3.20
CA MET A 394 16.14 2.16 -3.89
C MET A 394 14.95 3.12 -4.00
N PRO A 395 14.32 3.23 -5.19
CA PRO A 395 13.11 4.02 -5.38
C PRO A 395 11.84 3.20 -5.14
N HIS A 396 10.66 3.83 -5.20
CA HIS A 396 9.39 3.14 -5.01
C HIS A 396 9.23 1.97 -6.00
N GLY A 397 8.79 0.82 -5.51
CA GLY A 397 8.53 -0.37 -6.32
C GLY A 397 9.79 -1.02 -6.91
N TRP A 398 10.97 -0.83 -6.32
CA TRP A 398 12.23 -1.40 -6.83
C TRP A 398 12.20 -2.93 -7.02
N GLN A 399 11.36 -3.64 -6.27
CA GLN A 399 11.12 -5.08 -6.38
C GLN A 399 10.66 -5.49 -7.78
N ARG A 400 10.08 -4.57 -8.56
CA ARG A 400 9.67 -4.77 -9.97
C ARG A 400 10.84 -4.97 -10.92
N PHE A 401 12.06 -4.68 -10.49
CA PHE A 401 13.24 -4.70 -11.35
C PHE A 401 14.21 -5.81 -10.90
N PRO A 402 14.14 -7.02 -11.50
CA PRO A 402 15.05 -8.12 -11.17
C PRO A 402 16.53 -7.80 -11.38
N SER A 403 16.84 -6.74 -12.13
CA SER A 403 18.20 -6.26 -12.35
C SER A 403 18.78 -5.43 -11.18
N ALA A 404 17.97 -5.08 -10.18
CA ALA A 404 18.45 -4.54 -8.92
C ALA A 404 18.75 -5.70 -7.96
N GLU A 405 19.99 -5.78 -7.47
CA GLU A 405 20.41 -6.84 -6.51
C GLU A 405 19.55 -6.78 -5.23
N GLN A 406 19.27 -5.56 -4.76
CA GLN A 406 18.39 -5.30 -3.62
C GLN A 406 16.97 -5.86 -3.79
N ALA A 407 16.45 -5.97 -5.01
CA ALA A 407 15.12 -6.56 -5.24
C ALA A 407 15.13 -8.03 -4.82
N GLN A 408 16.12 -8.80 -5.26
CA GLN A 408 16.26 -10.21 -4.89
C GLN A 408 16.46 -10.37 -3.38
N ILE A 409 17.27 -9.52 -2.75
CA ILE A 409 17.47 -9.52 -1.30
C ILE A 409 16.12 -9.29 -0.57
N SER A 410 15.35 -8.29 -0.99
CA SER A 410 14.01 -7.99 -0.46
C SER A 410 13.05 -9.17 -0.56
N PHE A 411 12.99 -9.85 -1.70
CA PHE A 411 12.18 -11.06 -1.88
C PHE A 411 12.58 -12.19 -0.91
N HIS A 412 13.87 -12.49 -0.82
CA HIS A 412 14.35 -13.58 0.04
C HIS A 412 14.03 -13.32 1.51
N ARG A 413 14.22 -12.07 1.97
CA ARG A 413 13.92 -11.66 3.34
C ARG A 413 12.43 -11.68 3.63
N THR A 414 11.61 -11.24 2.69
CA THR A 414 10.15 -11.36 2.74
C THR A 414 9.73 -12.83 2.92
N CYS A 415 10.27 -13.75 2.13
CA CYS A 415 9.95 -15.16 2.26
C CYS A 415 10.44 -15.78 3.58
N ASN A 416 11.59 -15.34 4.09
CA ASN A 416 12.08 -15.80 5.39
C ASN A 416 11.13 -15.36 6.51
N PHE A 417 10.67 -14.10 6.49
CA PHE A 417 9.68 -13.60 7.43
C PHE A 417 8.37 -14.37 7.35
N ILE A 418 7.80 -14.55 6.15
CA ILE A 418 6.55 -15.31 5.93
C ILE A 418 6.66 -16.73 6.50
N LYS A 419 7.76 -17.43 6.20
CA LYS A 419 7.98 -18.78 6.74
C LYS A 419 8.12 -18.76 8.26
N TYR A 420 8.82 -17.77 8.79
CA TYR A 420 9.04 -17.64 10.23
C TYR A 420 7.72 -17.51 10.98
N VAL A 421 6.88 -16.54 10.62
CA VAL A 421 5.63 -16.25 11.35
C VAL A 421 4.52 -17.28 11.12
N SER A 422 4.51 -17.99 9.99
CA SER A 422 3.45 -18.96 9.66
C SER A 422 3.76 -20.42 9.99
N LEU A 423 5.03 -20.79 10.12
CA LEU A 423 5.42 -22.21 10.26
C LEU A 423 6.12 -22.52 11.58
N VAL A 424 6.81 -21.53 12.17
CA VAL A 424 7.51 -21.71 13.44
C VAL A 424 6.51 -21.47 14.57
N GLU A 425 6.31 -22.48 15.41
CA GLU A 425 5.50 -22.39 16.63
C GLU A 425 6.28 -21.62 17.71
N ASN A 426 6.54 -20.34 17.47
CA ASN A 426 7.20 -19.46 18.42
C ASN A 426 6.20 -18.47 19.00
N ASP A 427 6.20 -18.37 20.33
CA ASP A 427 5.62 -17.24 21.03
C ASP A 427 6.56 -16.04 20.85
N LEU A 428 6.31 -15.23 19.81
CA LEU A 428 7.07 -14.01 19.51
C LEU A 428 7.02 -12.96 20.63
N SER A 429 6.22 -13.18 21.68
CA SER A 429 6.26 -12.35 22.89
C SER A 429 7.53 -12.54 23.73
N THR A 430 8.39 -13.50 23.39
CA THR A 430 9.59 -13.87 24.18
C THR A 430 10.94 -13.41 23.60
N GLU A 431 11.00 -12.79 22.41
CA GLU A 431 12.27 -12.29 21.83
C GLU A 431 12.73 -10.93 22.40
N LYS A 432 14.05 -10.80 22.59
CA LYS A 432 14.73 -9.70 23.31
C LYS A 432 14.66 -8.30 22.66
N SER A 433 14.13 -8.14 21.45
CA SER A 433 13.89 -6.82 20.85
C SER A 433 12.67 -6.85 19.93
N LEU A 434 11.62 -6.14 20.32
CA LEU A 434 10.40 -5.98 19.52
C LEU A 434 10.64 -5.11 18.27
N PHE A 435 11.76 -4.37 18.21
CA PHE A 435 12.13 -3.53 17.07
C PHE A 435 13.46 -3.95 16.46
N LYS A 436 13.50 -4.11 15.13
CA LYS A 436 14.73 -4.22 14.35
C LYS A 436 14.67 -3.25 13.17
N GLY A 437 15.20 -2.04 13.35
CA GLY A 437 15.40 -1.07 12.28
C GLY A 437 16.81 -1.17 11.69
N ILE A 438 16.92 -1.43 10.40
CA ILE A 438 18.20 -1.61 9.70
C ILE A 438 18.17 -0.98 8.31
N ARG A 439 19.32 -0.52 7.82
CA ARG A 439 19.55 -0.28 6.39
C ARG A 439 20.22 -1.50 5.75
N ILE A 440 19.96 -1.71 4.45
CA ILE A 440 20.45 -2.83 3.66
C ILE A 440 21.05 -2.31 2.36
N ASN A 441 22.32 -2.62 2.11
CA ASN A 441 23.02 -2.21 0.89
C ASN A 441 22.85 -3.23 -0.26
N CYS A 442 23.44 -2.95 -1.42
CA CYS A 442 23.36 -3.83 -2.60
C CYS A 442 24.03 -5.21 -2.46
N LYS A 443 24.83 -5.44 -1.40
CA LYS A 443 25.41 -6.75 -1.06
C LYS A 443 24.59 -7.50 -0.01
N GLY A 444 23.51 -6.90 0.50
CA GLY A 444 22.71 -7.46 1.58
C GLY A 444 23.32 -7.29 2.96
N GLU A 445 24.35 -6.46 3.11
CA GLU A 445 24.96 -6.16 4.42
C GLU A 445 23.99 -5.28 5.23
N GLU A 446 23.75 -5.67 6.49
CA GLU A 446 22.89 -4.93 7.42
C GLU A 446 23.71 -3.89 8.19
N ARG A 447 23.15 -2.69 8.35
CA ARG A 447 23.70 -1.63 9.20
C ARG A 447 22.57 -0.94 9.97
N PRO A 448 22.85 -0.24 11.09
CA PRO A 448 21.83 0.54 11.78
C PRO A 448 21.22 1.61 10.86
N LEU A 449 19.99 2.03 11.19
CA LEU A 449 19.39 3.24 10.61
C LEU A 449 20.33 4.44 10.79
N GLU A 450 20.33 5.32 9.79
CA GLU A 450 21.10 6.56 9.82
C GLU A 450 20.37 7.67 10.56
N GLN A 451 21.09 8.74 10.88
CA GLN A 451 20.48 9.92 11.49
C GLN A 451 19.36 10.49 10.63
N TYR A 452 19.56 10.55 9.31
CA TYR A 452 18.55 10.98 8.34
C TYR A 452 17.22 10.22 8.50
N ASP A 453 17.28 8.88 8.60
CA ASP A 453 16.07 8.06 8.76
C ASP A 453 15.30 8.41 10.05
N LEU A 454 16.01 8.85 11.08
CA LEU A 454 15.45 9.10 12.41
C LEU A 454 14.98 10.55 12.60
N GLU A 455 15.26 11.46 11.66
CA GLU A 455 14.86 12.87 11.76
C GLU A 455 13.33 13.03 11.78
N VAL A 456 12.61 12.21 11.00
CA VAL A 456 11.13 12.19 10.96
C VAL A 456 10.50 11.92 12.33
N LEU A 457 11.20 11.26 13.25
CA LEU A 457 10.66 10.92 14.56
C LEU A 457 10.36 12.15 15.44
N ASN A 458 10.89 13.32 15.07
CA ASN A 458 10.61 14.60 15.73
C ASN A 458 9.71 15.52 14.88
N TRP A 459 9.16 15.03 13.77
CA TRP A 459 8.28 15.81 12.91
C TRP A 459 6.96 16.12 13.62
N ASP A 460 6.60 17.39 13.70
CA ASP A 460 5.43 17.88 14.44
C ASP A 460 4.19 18.10 13.57
N LYS A 461 4.33 18.00 12.24
CA LYS A 461 3.23 18.18 11.28
C LYS A 461 2.59 16.88 10.79
N VAL A 462 2.80 15.77 11.49
CA VAL A 462 2.18 14.48 11.14
C VAL A 462 0.66 14.66 11.05
N GLY A 463 0.06 14.25 9.93
CA GLY A 463 -1.37 14.36 9.69
C GLY A 463 -1.88 15.77 9.40
N ILE A 464 -0.99 16.73 9.10
CA ILE A 464 -1.32 18.09 8.66
C ILE A 464 -0.98 18.21 7.17
N VAL A 465 -1.98 18.49 6.34
CA VAL A 465 -1.79 18.55 4.88
C VAL A 465 -0.95 19.79 4.54
N PRO A 466 0.21 19.65 3.88
CA PRO A 466 1.06 20.78 3.52
C PRO A 466 0.37 21.80 2.60
N ASP A 467 0.82 23.05 2.69
CA ASP A 467 0.45 24.09 1.72
C ASP A 467 1.32 23.95 0.47
N ILE A 468 0.68 23.66 -0.66
CA ILE A 468 1.36 23.33 -1.92
C ILE A 468 1.55 24.60 -2.77
N THR A 469 0.91 25.72 -2.40
CA THR A 469 0.95 26.96 -3.18
C THR A 469 2.39 27.50 -3.33
N ASP A 470 3.25 27.31 -2.34
CA ASP A 470 4.67 27.68 -2.37
C ASP A 470 5.54 26.87 -3.36
N HIS A 471 5.10 25.68 -3.78
CA HIS A 471 5.87 24.78 -4.64
C HIS A 471 5.44 24.77 -6.12
N THR A 472 4.37 25.50 -6.46
CA THR A 472 3.83 25.59 -7.83
C THR A 472 4.59 26.55 -8.76
N ASN A 473 5.45 27.42 -8.21
CA ASN A 473 6.33 28.27 -9.01
C ASN A 473 7.59 27.56 -9.52
N THR A 474 7.87 26.36 -9.01
CA THR A 474 8.87 25.46 -9.58
C THR A 474 8.24 24.72 -10.76
N LYS A 475 8.52 25.17 -11.98
CA LYS A 475 8.33 24.33 -13.18
C LYS A 475 9.16 23.07 -12.98
N PHE A 476 8.50 21.98 -12.60
CA PHE A 476 9.10 20.65 -12.66
C PHE A 476 9.07 20.23 -14.13
N ASP A 477 10.11 20.60 -14.88
CA ASP A 477 10.32 20.07 -16.23
C ASP A 477 10.49 18.55 -16.12
N ILE A 478 9.56 17.81 -16.74
CA ILE A 478 9.48 16.34 -16.78
C ILE A 478 10.66 15.75 -17.57
#